data_AF-A0A5D8YVZ8-F1
#
_entry.id   AF-A0A5D8YVZ8-F1
#
_cell.length_a   1.000
_cell.length_b   1.000
_cell.length_c   1.000
_cell.angle_alpha   90.00
_cell.angle_beta   90.00
_cell.angle_gamma   90.00
#
_symmetry.space_group_name_H-M   'P 1'
#
loop_
_entity.id
_entity.type
_entity.pdbx_description
1 polymer ?
#
loop_
_entity_poly.entity_id
_entity_poly.type
_entity_poly.pdbx_seq_one_letter_code
_entity_poly.pdbx_strand_id
1 'polypeptide(L)' 'MVEVLFIATFKFEEELIALKDIPSYFYRNVLGIMFPYVRAFVSMLSFQANMNPIILPLLNLTTLESYFKENTTMVEEV' A
#
# COMPACT_ATOMS: atom_id res chain seq x y z
N MET A 1 -5.41 20.10 5.41
CA MET A 1 -5.72 18.66 5.32
C MET A 1 -4.87 18.12 4.19
N VAL A 2 -4.07 17.06 4.43
CA VAL A 2 -3.23 16.45 3.39
C VAL A 2 -3.89 15.13 3.01
N GLU A 3 -4.27 15.01 1.74
CA GLU A 3 -4.83 13.80 1.15
C GLU A 3 -3.83 13.25 0.14
N VAL A 4 -3.54 11.95 0.21
CA VAL A 4 -2.57 11.29 -0.66
C VAL A 4 -3.21 10.07 -1.29
N LEU A 5 -3.27 10.07 -2.62
CA LEU A 5 -3.59 8.89 -3.41
C LEU A 5 -2.28 8.22 -3.83
N PHE A 6 -2.10 6.95 -3.48
CA PHE A 6 -0.92 6.18 -3.83
C PHE A 6 -1.34 4.92 -4.60
N ILE A 7 -0.85 4.78 -5.82
CA ILE A 7 -1.15 3.66 -6.72
C ILE A 7 0.15 2.91 -6.98
N ALA A 8 0.12 1.59 -6.86
CA ALA A 8 1.24 0.72 -7.19
C ALA A 8 0.76 -0.47 -8.02
N THR A 9 1.54 -0.82 -9.03
CA THR A 9 1.28 -1.96 -9.91
C THR A 9 2.28 -3.06 -9.60
N PHE A 10 1.78 -4.27 -9.39
CA PHE A 10 2.58 -5.46 -9.10
C PHE A 10 2.39 -6.47 -10.22
N LYS A 11 3.48 -7.15 -10.59
CA LYS A 11 3.47 -8.25 -11.55
C LYS A 11 3.93 -9.51 -10.84
N PHE A 12 3.18 -10.59 -11.04
CA PHE A 12 3.54 -11.93 -10.59
C PHE A 12 4.19 -12.68 -11.76
N GLU A 13 5.14 -13.57 -11.47
CA GLU A 13 5.78 -14.39 -12.50
C GLU A 13 4.80 -15.43 -13.06
N GLU A 14 3.98 -16.01 -12.18
CA GLU A 14 2.91 -16.93 -12.54
C GLU A 14 1.61 -16.17 -12.82
N GLU A 15 0.81 -16.70 -13.74
CA GLU A 15 -0.51 -16.17 -14.05
C GLU A 15 -1.48 -16.43 -12.89
N LEU A 16 -2.13 -15.37 -12.41
CA LEU A 16 -3.10 -15.45 -11.34
C LEU A 16 -4.50 -15.65 -11.95
N ILE A 17 -5.07 -16.85 -11.79
CA ILE A 17 -6.36 -17.22 -12.36
C ILE A 17 -7.50 -16.88 -11.39
N ALA A 18 -7.24 -16.97 -10.09
CA ALA A 18 -8.20 -16.69 -9.03
C ALA A 18 -7.55 -15.92 -7.86
N LEU A 19 -8.36 -15.21 -7.07
CA LEU A 19 -7.86 -14.44 -5.91
C LEU A 19 -7.14 -15.30 -4.87
N LYS A 20 -7.52 -16.58 -4.77
CA LYS A 20 -6.86 -17.57 -3.90
C LYS A 20 -5.42 -17.88 -4.31
N ASP A 21 -5.06 -17.60 -5.56
CA ASP A 21 -3.73 -17.85 -6.10
C ASP A 21 -2.75 -16.74 -5.68
N ILE A 22 -3.28 -15.59 -5.21
CA ILE A 22 -2.46 -14.54 -4.61
C ILE A 22 -1.85 -15.08 -3.31
N PRO A 23 -0.51 -15.12 -3.20
CA PRO A 23 0.14 -15.64 -2.00
C PRO A 23 -0.25 -14.80 -0.77
N SER A 24 -0.56 -15.45 0.36
CA SER A 24 -0.97 -14.73 1.57
C SER A 24 0.06 -13.70 2.05
N TYR A 25 1.35 -14.00 1.86
CA TYR A 25 2.44 -13.07 2.20
C TYR A 25 2.41 -11.79 1.37
N PHE A 26 1.77 -11.76 0.19
CA PHE A 26 1.71 -10.60 -0.68
C PHE A 26 1.09 -9.40 0.05
N TYR A 27 -0.06 -9.59 0.70
CA TYR A 27 -0.77 -8.53 1.41
C TYR A 27 0.05 -7.88 2.54
N ARG A 28 0.89 -8.66 3.21
CA ARG A 28 1.81 -8.12 4.22
C ARG A 28 3.01 -7.42 3.58
N ASN A 29 3.62 -8.06 2.59
CA ASN A 29 4.84 -7.59 1.97
C ASN A 29 4.60 -6.31 1.16
N VAL A 30 3.46 -6.21 0.48
CA VAL A 30 3.07 -5.04 -0.30
C VAL A 30 3.01 -3.79 0.59
N LEU A 31 2.49 -3.94 1.81
CA LEU A 31 2.45 -2.85 2.79
C LEU A 31 3.85 -2.46 3.27
N GLY A 32 4.72 -3.45 3.49
CA GLY A 32 6.13 -3.20 3.78
C GLY A 32 6.86 -2.47 2.66
N ILE A 33 6.48 -2.70 1.40
CA ILE A 33 7.06 -2.03 0.23
C ILE A 33 6.51 -0.61 0.09
N MET A 34 5.19 -0.43 0.18
CA MET A 34 4.51 0.84 -0.12
C MET A 34 4.61 1.86 1.02
N PHE A 35 4.52 1.41 2.28
CA PHE A 35 4.46 2.31 3.44
C PHE A 35 5.67 3.27 3.56
N PRO A 36 6.93 2.83 3.33
CA PRO A 36 8.08 3.74 3.31
C PRO A 36 7.93 4.90 2.32
N TYR A 37 7.36 4.66 1.14
CA TYR A 37 7.14 5.71 0.12
C TYR A 37 6.07 6.70 0.56
N VAL A 38 4.94 6.21 1.08
CA VAL A 38 3.88 7.09 1.62
C VAL A 38 4.42 7.95 2.76
N ARG A 39 5.18 7.34 3.70
CA ARG A 39 5.81 8.04 4.82
C ARG A 39 6.79 9.12 4.35
N ALA A 40 7.66 8.80 3.40
CA ALA A 40 8.62 9.75 2.84
C ALA A 40 7.89 10.90 2.11
N PHE A 41 6.86 10.59 1.32
CA PHE A 41 6.10 11.56 0.56
C PHE A 41 5.35 12.55 1.46
N VAL A 42 4.67 12.07 2.50
CA VAL A 42 3.98 12.93 3.47
C VAL A 42 4.97 13.84 4.22
N SER A 43 6.13 13.30 4.62
CA SER A 43 7.17 14.11 5.27
C SER A 43 7.75 15.16 4.33
N MET A 44 7.91 14.84 3.05
CA MET A 44 8.39 15.76 2.04
C MET A 44 7.37 16.88 1.77
N LEU A 45 6.09 16.55 1.58
CA LEU A 45 5.03 17.53 1.34
C LEU A 45 4.87 18.51 2.50
N SER A 46 4.88 18.00 3.73
CA SER A 46 4.78 18.86 4.93
C SER A 46 6.00 19.79 5.08
N PHE A 47 7.20 19.29 4.81
CA PHE A 47 8.41 20.12 4.79
C PHE A 47 8.33 21.22 3.73
N GLN A 48 7.92 20.88 2.50
CA GLN A 48 7.78 21.84 1.39
C GLN A 48 6.68 22.89 1.65
N ALA A 49 5.66 22.55 2.44
CA ALA A 49 4.65 23.49 2.90
C ALA A 49 5.14 24.43 4.01
N ASN A 50 6.45 24.41 4.32
CA ASN A 50 7.08 25.17 5.39
C ASN A 50 6.47 24.87 6.77
N MET A 51 5.91 23.66 6.92
CA MET A 51 5.42 23.11 8.18
C MET A 51 6.50 22.22 8.79
N ASN A 52 6.40 21.96 10.10
CA ASN A 52 7.21 20.91 10.72
C ASN A 52 6.91 19.57 10.00
N PRO A 53 7.95 18.84 9.55
CA PRO A 53 7.75 17.59 8.81
C PRO A 53 6.90 16.60 9.60
N ILE A 54 5.83 16.12 8.97
CA ILE A 54 4.97 15.08 9.51
C ILE A 54 5.66 13.75 9.25
N ILE A 55 6.21 13.16 10.30
CA ILE A 55 6.80 11.82 10.26
C ILE A 55 5.76 10.83 10.74
N LEU A 56 5.25 10.00 9.82
CA LEU A 56 4.36 8.91 10.19
C LEU A 56 5.11 7.91 11.11
N PRO A 57 4.48 7.47 12.21
CA PRO A 57 5.08 6.49 13.12
C PRO A 57 5.17 5.12 12.45
N LEU A 58 5.88 4.19 13.08
CA LEU A 58 5.81 2.78 12.70
C LEU A 58 4.38 2.30 12.94
N LEU A 59 3.71 1.87 11.87
CA LEU A 59 2.37 1.30 11.94
C LEU A 59 2.47 -0.22 12.00
N ASN A 60 1.66 -0.83 12.86
CA ASN A 60 1.45 -2.26 12.80
C ASN A 60 0.45 -2.57 11.69
N LEU A 61 0.96 -3.02 10.55
CA LEU A 61 0.18 -3.25 9.33
C LEU A 61 -0.43 -4.66 9.26
N THR A 62 -0.27 -5.48 10.31
CA THR A 62 -0.79 -6.86 10.33
C THR A 62 -2.32 -6.92 10.30
N THR A 63 -3.01 -5.96 10.91
CA THR A 63 -4.48 -5.85 10.87
C THR A 63 -5.00 -5.42 9.50
N LEU A 64 -4.17 -4.76 8.70
CA LEU A 64 -4.53 -4.34 7.34
C LEU A 64 -4.43 -5.51 6.35
N GLU A 65 -3.63 -6.53 6.64
CA GLU A 65 -3.48 -7.72 5.81
C GLU A 65 -4.84 -8.38 5.52
N SER A 66 -5.63 -8.64 6.56
CA SER A 66 -6.98 -9.23 6.43
C SER A 66 -7.93 -8.27 5.72
N TYR A 67 -7.87 -6.98 6.04
CA TYR A 67 -8.71 -5.97 5.38
C TYR A 67 -8.47 -5.93 3.87
N PHE A 68 -7.22 -5.92 3.41
CA PHE A 68 -6.92 -5.93 1.97
C PHE A 68 -7.37 -7.22 1.32
N LYS A 69 -7.17 -8.37 1.98
CA LYS A 69 -7.59 -9.66 1.45
C LYS A 69 -9.11 -9.74 1.24
N GLU A 70 -9.90 -9.22 2.18
CA GLU A 70 -11.36 -9.21 2.11
C GLU A 70 -11.91 -8.22 1.08
N ASN A 71 -11.18 -7.13 0.82
CA ASN A 71 -11.61 -6.06 -0.10
C ASN A 71 -10.94 -6.15 -1.49
N THR A 72 -10.17 -7.20 -1.78
CA THR A 72 -9.58 -7.40 -3.11
C THR A 72 -10.63 -7.93 -4.08
N THR A 73 -10.76 -7.30 -5.24
CA THR A 73 -11.66 -7.71 -6.31
C THR A 73 -10.88 -8.02 -7.58
N MET A 74 -11.28 -9.05 -8.32
CA MET A 74 -10.82 -9.24 -9.71
C MET A 74 -11.53 -8.21 -10.59
N VAL A 75 -10.77 -7.55 -11.46
CA VAL A 75 -11.31 -6.68 -12.51
C VAL A 75 -10.92 -7.33 -13.83
N GLU A 76 -11.92 -7.75 -14.61
CA GLU A 76 -11.69 -8.15 -16.00
C GLU A 76 -11.48 -6.86 -16.81
N GLU A 77 -10.34 -6.70 -17.48
CA GLU A 77 -10.18 -5.65 -18.49
C GLU A 77 -11.16 -5.96 -19.64
N VAL A 78 -12.15 -5.06 -19.83
CA VAL A 78 -13.14 -5.09 -20.91
C VAL A 78 -12.58 -4.44 -22.17
#